data_AF-A0A2R6KW12-F1
#
_entry.id   AF-A0A2R6KW12-F1
#
_cell.length_a   1.000
_cell.length_b   1.000
_cell.length_c   1.000
_cell.angle_alpha   90.00
_cell.angle_beta   90.00
_cell.angle_gamma   90.00
#
_symmetry.space_group_name_H-M   'P 1'
#
loop_
_entity.id
_entity.type
_entity.pdbx_description
1 polymer ?
#
loop_
_entity_poly.entity_id
_entity_poly.type
_entity_poly.pdbx_seq_one_letter_code
_entity_poly.pdbx_strand_id
1 'polypeptide(L)'
;MAAVTDAFVVSGVRVTFDRADVADLTAASFEDWRDRIDDLLAAENDVYEHVNALGDKLRAGIRDILADQAPGYTVVGTDSMFKTVFTRHWDDPQDDPCGAGCTQSPECSRYGDCPKTGADVDATASDRWDRLFRPAMREQGVLLTANQNEAQFVCAAHTEEDVERTHDAYAEALTGEGASPTARRGS
;
A
#
# COMPACT_ATOMS: atom_id res chain seq x y z
N MET A 1 26.80 -4.85 7.70
CA MET A 1 25.78 -4.50 8.71
C MET A 1 24.75 -3.65 7.99
N ALA A 2 23.66 -4.26 7.52
CA ALA A 2 22.59 -3.53 6.85
C ALA A 2 21.83 -2.72 7.90
N ALA A 3 21.73 -1.40 7.69
CA ALA A 3 20.93 -0.53 8.53
C ALA A 3 19.46 -0.85 8.26
N VAL A 4 18.77 -1.37 9.27
CA VAL A 4 17.31 -1.56 9.25
C VAL A 4 16.70 -0.18 9.48
N THR A 5 16.04 0.34 8.46
CA THR A 5 15.34 1.63 8.47
C THR A 5 13.87 1.37 8.76
N ASP A 6 13.45 1.51 10.03
CA ASP A 6 12.03 1.57 10.40
C ASP A 6 11.48 2.96 10.00
N ALA A 7 10.22 3.11 9.61
CA ALA A 7 9.56 4.42 9.50
C ALA A 7 8.07 4.30 9.87
N PHE A 8 7.44 5.38 10.33
CA PHE A 8 6.05 5.33 10.80
C PHE A 8 5.26 6.41 10.08
N VAL A 9 4.15 6.04 9.45
CA VAL A 9 3.25 7.02 8.82
C VAL A 9 2.32 7.58 9.89
N VAL A 10 2.49 8.87 10.22
CA VAL A 10 1.44 9.68 10.86
C VAL A 10 1.31 10.94 10.01
N SER A 11 0.17 11.09 9.33
CA SER A 11 -0.40 12.36 8.83
C SER A 11 0.61 13.43 8.40
N GLY A 12 0.95 13.46 7.10
CA GLY A 12 1.55 14.65 6.48
C GLY A 12 3.04 14.90 6.75
N VAL A 13 3.74 14.01 7.46
CA VAL A 13 5.18 14.08 7.66
C VAL A 13 5.84 12.85 7.04
N ARG A 14 6.81 13.04 6.13
CA ARG A 14 7.75 11.98 5.73
C ARG A 14 8.63 11.68 6.94
N VAL A 15 8.18 10.78 7.80
CA VAL A 15 9.00 10.27 8.90
C VAL A 15 9.93 9.24 8.30
N THR A 16 11.19 9.62 8.10
CA THR A 16 12.28 8.77 7.65
C THR A 16 13.22 8.56 8.84
N PHE A 17 13.74 7.34 9.01
CA PHE A 17 14.81 7.04 9.95
C PHE A 17 16.09 6.68 9.21
N ASP A 18 16.15 6.96 7.90
CA ASP A 18 17.40 6.92 7.18
C ASP A 18 18.33 7.94 7.81
N ARG A 19 19.54 7.51 8.21
CA ARG A 19 20.45 8.39 8.95
C ARG A 19 20.88 9.60 8.12
N ALA A 20 20.96 9.47 6.81
CA ALA A 20 21.30 10.59 5.93
C ALA A 20 20.11 11.53 5.81
N ASP A 21 18.89 11.00 5.58
CA ASP A 21 17.70 11.84 5.54
C ASP A 21 17.46 12.54 6.90
N VAL A 22 17.63 11.84 8.03
CA VAL A 22 17.52 12.43 9.37
C VAL A 22 18.58 13.49 9.58
N ALA A 23 19.82 13.26 9.13
CA ALA A 23 20.87 14.28 9.21
C ALA A 23 20.47 15.54 8.42
N ASP A 24 19.96 15.38 7.21
CA ASP A 24 19.46 16.49 6.40
C ASP A 24 18.27 17.20 7.05
N LEU A 25 17.32 16.46 7.66
CA LEU A 25 16.20 17.05 8.39
C LEU A 25 16.63 17.78 9.68
N THR A 26 17.67 17.30 10.36
CA THR A 26 18.25 18.00 11.53
C THR A 26 19.10 19.21 11.15
N ALA A 27 19.64 19.21 9.93
CA ALA A 27 20.39 20.33 9.37
C ALA A 27 19.45 21.40 8.77
N ALA A 28 18.24 21.00 8.38
CA ALA A 28 17.22 21.92 7.86
C ALA A 28 16.84 22.98 8.91
N SER A 29 16.84 24.23 8.48
CA SER A 29 16.40 25.35 9.29
C SER A 29 14.88 25.38 9.42
N PHE A 30 14.37 26.11 10.41
CA PHE A 30 12.93 26.37 10.52
C PHE A 30 12.38 27.07 9.25
N GLU A 31 13.19 27.89 8.57
CA GLU A 31 12.83 28.55 7.32
C GLU A 31 12.75 27.55 6.16
N ASP A 32 13.66 26.57 6.07
CA ASP A 32 13.56 25.49 5.07
C ASP A 32 12.26 24.68 5.23
N TRP A 33 11.87 24.41 6.48
CA TRP A 33 10.62 23.73 6.77
C TRP A 33 9.40 24.57 6.41
N ARG A 34 9.44 25.87 6.71
CA ARG A 34 8.36 26.80 6.38
C ARG A 34 8.21 26.95 4.87
N ASP A 35 9.29 27.14 4.13
CA ASP A 35 9.25 27.30 2.67
C ASP A 35 8.73 26.02 2.00
N ARG A 36 9.07 24.84 2.51
CA ARG A 36 8.56 23.55 2.00
C ARG A 36 7.07 23.36 2.26
N ILE A 37 6.57 23.82 3.40
CA ILE A 37 5.13 23.82 3.72
C ILE A 37 4.41 24.90 2.88
N ASP A 38 4.99 26.08 2.75
CA ASP A 38 4.45 27.17 1.96
C ASP A 38 4.39 26.79 0.47
N ASP A 39 5.38 26.07 -0.07
CA ASP A 39 5.33 25.51 -1.44
C ASP A 39 4.21 24.47 -1.60
N LEU A 40 4.03 23.58 -0.61
CA LEU A 40 2.94 22.60 -0.59
C LEU A 40 1.55 23.25 -0.48
N LEU A 41 1.43 24.35 0.26
CA LEU A 41 0.20 25.11 0.43
C LEU A 41 -0.05 26.07 -0.74
N ALA A 42 0.99 26.64 -1.33
CA ALA A 42 0.93 27.54 -2.49
C ALA A 42 0.69 26.79 -3.81
N ALA A 43 0.87 25.47 -3.83
CA ALA A 43 0.25 24.58 -4.82
C ALA A 43 -1.31 24.54 -4.70
N GLU A 44 -1.88 25.44 -3.89
CA GLU A 44 -3.28 25.84 -3.76
C GLU A 44 -4.08 25.52 -5.03
N ASN A 45 -4.93 24.49 -4.90
CA ASN A 45 -5.90 23.87 -5.82
C ASN A 45 -5.57 22.46 -6.37
N ASP A 46 -4.32 21.99 -6.34
CA ASP A 46 -3.95 20.69 -6.96
C ASP A 46 -3.56 19.61 -5.93
N VAL A 47 -3.57 19.91 -4.61
CA VAL A 47 -3.13 18.92 -3.61
C VAL A 47 -4.00 17.65 -3.63
N TYR A 48 -5.32 17.80 -3.73
CA TYR A 48 -6.23 16.65 -3.79
C TYR A 48 -6.11 15.89 -5.12
N GLU A 49 -5.97 16.60 -6.23
CA GLU A 49 -5.77 16.00 -7.54
C GLU A 49 -4.45 15.21 -7.58
N HIS A 50 -3.35 15.79 -7.10
CA HIS A 50 -2.06 15.12 -6.92
C HIS A 50 -2.15 13.85 -6.05
N VAL A 51 -2.66 13.95 -4.81
CA VAL A 51 -2.70 12.77 -3.92
C VAL A 51 -3.67 11.70 -4.39
N ASN A 52 -4.76 12.08 -5.07
CA ASN A 52 -5.71 11.13 -5.64
C ASN A 52 -5.13 10.45 -6.87
N ALA A 53 -4.40 11.17 -7.73
CA ALA A 53 -3.69 10.58 -8.86
C ALA A 53 -2.63 9.57 -8.40
N LEU A 54 -1.86 9.89 -7.36
CA LEU A 54 -0.93 8.95 -6.75
C LEU A 54 -1.64 7.76 -6.12
N GLY A 55 -2.76 7.98 -5.42
CA GLY A 55 -3.58 6.92 -4.84
C GLY A 55 -4.15 5.97 -5.88
N ASP A 56 -4.60 6.49 -7.03
CA ASP A 56 -5.08 5.70 -8.16
C ASP A 56 -3.95 4.87 -8.78
N LYS A 57 -2.79 5.49 -9.07
CA LYS A 57 -1.59 4.78 -9.58
C LYS A 57 -1.18 3.66 -8.63
N LEU A 58 -1.17 3.95 -7.32
CA LEU A 58 -0.80 2.99 -6.29
C LEU A 58 -1.78 1.81 -6.25
N ARG A 59 -3.09 2.06 -6.17
CA ARG A 59 -4.09 0.99 -6.11
C ARG A 59 -4.17 0.18 -7.40
N ALA A 60 -4.05 0.81 -8.57
CA ALA A 60 -4.05 0.12 -9.85
C ALA A 60 -2.85 -0.84 -9.96
N GLY A 61 -1.63 -0.37 -9.64
CA GLY A 61 -0.46 -1.25 -9.68
C GLY A 61 -0.51 -2.37 -8.64
N ILE A 62 -1.03 -2.12 -7.43
CA ILE A 62 -1.26 -3.19 -6.45
C ILE A 62 -2.26 -4.20 -7.02
N ARG A 63 -3.36 -3.75 -7.65
CA ARG A 63 -4.36 -4.62 -8.26
C ARG A 63 -3.72 -5.55 -9.31
N ASP A 64 -2.85 -5.02 -10.17
CA ASP A 64 -2.15 -5.80 -11.19
C ASP A 64 -1.20 -6.84 -10.55
N ILE A 65 -0.43 -6.45 -9.54
CA ILE A 65 0.43 -7.37 -8.77
C ILE A 65 -0.40 -8.50 -8.14
N LEU A 66 -1.55 -8.17 -7.54
CA LEU A 66 -2.43 -9.16 -6.93
C LEU A 66 -3.02 -10.09 -7.99
N ALA A 67 -3.42 -9.57 -9.15
CA ALA A 67 -3.96 -10.39 -10.23
C ALA A 67 -2.98 -11.49 -10.66
N ASP A 68 -1.68 -11.18 -10.70
CA ASP A 68 -0.63 -12.12 -11.09
C ASP A 68 -0.19 -13.06 -9.97
N GLN A 69 -0.03 -12.55 -8.74
CA GLN A 69 0.69 -13.26 -7.67
C GLN A 69 -0.22 -13.80 -6.56
N ALA A 70 -1.34 -13.11 -6.32
CA ALA A 70 -2.23 -13.42 -5.20
C ALA A 70 -3.68 -13.06 -5.55
N PRO A 71 -4.28 -13.68 -6.58
CA PRO A 71 -5.59 -13.29 -7.09
C PRO A 71 -6.69 -13.46 -6.04
N GLY A 72 -6.47 -14.24 -4.99
CA GLY A 72 -7.41 -14.35 -3.87
C GLY A 72 -7.58 -13.05 -3.07
N TYR A 73 -6.58 -12.16 -3.05
CA TYR A 73 -6.57 -10.92 -2.27
C TYR A 73 -7.31 -9.79 -2.97
N THR A 74 -7.57 -8.71 -2.23
CA THR A 74 -8.37 -7.59 -2.72
C THR A 74 -7.77 -6.27 -2.27
N VAL A 75 -7.45 -5.39 -3.20
CA VAL A 75 -7.19 -3.98 -2.90
C VAL A 75 -8.52 -3.21 -2.88
N VAL A 76 -8.75 -2.48 -1.79
CA VAL A 76 -9.91 -1.62 -1.56
C VAL A 76 -9.44 -0.19 -1.35
N GLY A 77 -10.30 0.79 -1.59
CA GLY A 77 -9.97 2.19 -1.36
C GLY A 77 -10.70 3.14 -2.29
N THR A 78 -10.46 4.43 -2.07
CA THR A 78 -10.91 5.54 -2.92
C THR A 78 -9.91 6.68 -2.76
N ASP A 79 -9.72 7.49 -3.81
CA ASP A 79 -8.93 8.73 -3.74
C ASP A 79 -7.49 8.49 -3.27
N SER A 80 -7.05 9.03 -2.14
CA SER A 80 -5.71 8.78 -1.59
C SER A 80 -5.67 7.66 -0.55
N MET A 81 -6.81 7.03 -0.24
CA MET A 81 -6.95 6.01 0.80
C MET A 81 -6.97 4.61 0.19
N PHE A 82 -6.20 3.68 0.75
CA PHE A 82 -6.21 2.30 0.28
C PHE A 82 -5.97 1.30 1.40
N LYS A 83 -6.27 0.04 1.12
CA LYS A 83 -5.93 -1.10 1.97
C LYS A 83 -5.87 -2.36 1.12
N THR A 84 -4.95 -3.26 1.45
CA THR A 84 -4.95 -4.62 0.92
C THR A 84 -5.63 -5.54 1.92
N VAL A 85 -6.70 -6.19 1.49
CA VAL A 85 -7.46 -7.18 2.25
C VAL A 85 -7.00 -8.56 1.83
N PHE A 86 -6.51 -9.36 2.79
CA PHE A 86 -6.06 -10.74 2.54
C PHE A 86 -7.27 -11.66 2.55
N THR A 87 -8.22 -11.36 1.67
CA THR A 87 -9.40 -12.17 1.43
C THR A 87 -9.01 -13.58 0.98
N ARG A 88 -9.94 -14.53 1.12
CA ARG A 88 -9.68 -15.95 0.88
C ARG A 88 -10.54 -16.48 -0.28
N HIS A 89 -10.60 -15.71 -1.36
CA HIS A 89 -11.31 -16.14 -2.56
C HIS A 89 -10.38 -16.96 -3.45
N TRP A 90 -11.00 -17.80 -4.27
CA TRP A 90 -10.31 -18.69 -5.17
C TRP A 90 -10.73 -18.30 -6.58
N ASP A 91 -9.73 -17.93 -7.37
CA ASP A 91 -9.66 -18.04 -8.84
C ASP A 91 -9.83 -16.75 -9.67
N ASP A 92 -10.72 -15.81 -9.35
CA ASP A 92 -10.88 -14.62 -10.21
C ASP A 92 -10.09 -13.41 -9.67
N PRO A 93 -9.23 -12.73 -10.46
CA PRO A 93 -8.59 -11.47 -10.08
C PRO A 93 -9.57 -10.29 -10.15
N GLN A 94 -9.27 -9.19 -9.46
CA GLN A 94 -10.06 -7.96 -9.64
C GLN A 94 -9.90 -7.43 -11.07
N ASP A 95 -11.01 -7.12 -11.73
CA ASP A 95 -11.05 -6.66 -13.13
C ASP A 95 -11.38 -5.16 -13.27
N ASP A 96 -11.49 -4.70 -14.51
CA ASP A 96 -11.52 -3.28 -14.88
C ASP A 96 -12.60 -2.41 -14.23
N PRO A 97 -13.83 -2.90 -13.97
CA PRO A 97 -14.83 -2.15 -13.18
C PRO A 97 -14.35 -1.74 -11.78
N CYS A 98 -13.30 -2.38 -11.25
CA CYS A 98 -12.62 -2.07 -9.99
C CYS A 98 -11.16 -1.65 -10.23
N GLY A 99 -10.92 -0.83 -11.26
CA GLY A 99 -9.61 -0.73 -11.87
C GLY A 99 -8.49 -0.13 -11.01
N ALA A 100 -8.87 0.71 -10.05
CA ALA A 100 -7.99 1.29 -9.05
C ALA A 100 -8.48 0.95 -7.64
N GLY A 101 -8.98 -0.26 -7.43
CA GLY A 101 -9.51 -0.73 -6.14
C GLY A 101 -10.97 -1.17 -6.23
N CYS A 102 -11.38 -2.05 -5.31
CA CYS A 102 -12.73 -2.56 -5.25
C CYS A 102 -13.73 -1.44 -4.94
N THR A 103 -14.53 -1.08 -5.95
CA THR A 103 -15.67 -0.16 -5.83
C THR A 103 -16.98 -0.88 -5.54
N GLN A 104 -16.94 -2.22 -5.46
CA GLN A 104 -18.11 -3.08 -5.43
C GLN A 104 -19.02 -2.84 -6.64
N SER A 105 -18.44 -2.61 -7.82
CA SER A 105 -19.21 -2.48 -9.06
C SER A 105 -19.96 -3.79 -9.36
N PRO A 106 -21.28 -3.77 -9.64
CA PRO A 106 -22.03 -4.94 -10.09
C PRO A 106 -21.54 -5.54 -11.42
N GLU A 107 -20.76 -4.78 -12.18
CA GLU A 107 -20.18 -5.20 -13.46
C GLU A 107 -18.84 -5.94 -13.28
N CYS A 108 -18.24 -5.88 -12.08
CA CYS A 108 -17.05 -6.63 -11.73
C CYS A 108 -17.38 -8.12 -11.67
N SER A 109 -16.58 -8.97 -12.32
CA SER A 109 -16.74 -10.44 -12.25
C SER A 109 -16.73 -10.96 -10.81
N ARG A 110 -16.00 -10.28 -9.92
CA ARG A 110 -15.91 -10.62 -8.49
C ARG A 110 -16.96 -9.96 -7.61
N TYR A 111 -17.98 -9.30 -8.17
CA TYR A 111 -18.96 -8.56 -7.36
C TYR A 111 -19.56 -9.41 -6.24
N GLY A 112 -19.81 -10.70 -6.47
CA GLY A 112 -20.33 -11.64 -5.47
C GLY A 112 -19.38 -11.88 -4.29
N ASP A 113 -18.08 -11.79 -4.54
CA ASP A 113 -16.99 -12.11 -3.61
C ASP A 113 -16.36 -10.87 -2.97
N CYS A 114 -16.69 -9.65 -3.39
CA CYS A 114 -16.13 -8.45 -2.77
C CYS A 114 -16.42 -8.40 -1.26
N PRO A 115 -15.47 -7.97 -0.41
CA PRO A 115 -15.74 -7.71 0.99
C PRO A 115 -16.73 -6.55 1.10
N LYS A 116 -17.88 -6.77 1.75
CA LYS A 116 -18.99 -5.80 1.87
C LYS A 116 -19.34 -5.44 3.30
N THR A 117 -18.99 -6.31 4.23
CA THR A 117 -19.38 -6.22 5.64
C THR A 117 -18.20 -6.45 6.57
N GLY A 118 -18.36 -6.09 7.84
CA GLY A 118 -17.37 -6.40 8.86
C GLY A 118 -17.11 -7.91 8.98
N ALA A 119 -18.13 -8.75 8.79
CA ALA A 119 -17.97 -10.21 8.82
C ALA A 119 -17.06 -10.72 7.69
N ASP A 120 -17.13 -10.10 6.50
CA ASP A 120 -16.24 -10.45 5.39
C ASP A 120 -14.79 -10.09 5.71
N VAL A 121 -14.59 -8.94 6.39
CA VAL A 121 -13.27 -8.51 6.86
C VAL A 121 -12.75 -9.42 7.97
N ASP A 122 -13.59 -9.85 8.90
CA ASP A 122 -13.21 -10.77 9.98
C ASP A 122 -12.79 -12.16 9.45
N ALA A 123 -13.35 -12.58 8.31
CA ALA A 123 -13.03 -13.86 7.67
C ALA A 123 -11.68 -13.89 6.92
N THR A 124 -10.97 -12.76 6.85
CA THR A 124 -9.73 -12.61 6.10
C THR A 124 -8.53 -13.29 6.79
N ALA A 125 -7.42 -13.45 6.06
CA ALA A 125 -6.15 -13.96 6.59
C ALA A 125 -5.32 -12.85 7.27
N SER A 126 -5.90 -12.17 8.27
CA SER A 126 -5.22 -11.09 9.01
C SER A 126 -3.91 -11.53 9.67
N ASP A 127 -3.78 -12.82 10.04
CA ASP A 127 -2.54 -13.37 10.60
C ASP A 127 -1.38 -13.35 9.60
N ARG A 128 -1.68 -13.43 8.30
CA ARG A 128 -0.67 -13.33 7.23
C ARG A 128 -0.15 -11.91 7.08
N TRP A 129 -1.04 -10.92 7.16
CA TRP A 129 -0.65 -9.51 7.23
C TRP A 129 0.36 -9.28 8.36
N ASP A 130 0.02 -9.73 9.57
CA ASP A 130 0.82 -9.47 10.77
C ASP A 130 2.18 -10.18 10.75
N ARG A 131 2.23 -11.41 10.25
CA ARG A 131 3.41 -12.29 10.39
C ARG A 131 4.33 -12.31 9.18
N LEU A 132 3.80 -12.09 7.98
CA LEU A 132 4.55 -12.27 6.74
C LEU A 132 4.64 -10.95 5.97
N PHE A 133 3.49 -10.44 5.51
CA PHE A 133 3.47 -9.31 4.59
C PHE A 133 4.02 -8.02 5.21
N ARG A 134 3.46 -7.57 6.33
CA ARG A 134 3.88 -6.30 6.95
C ARG A 134 5.35 -6.32 7.39
N PRO A 135 5.89 -7.39 8.01
CA PRO A 135 7.32 -7.50 8.27
C PRO A 135 8.18 -7.42 7.01
N ALA A 136 7.82 -8.12 5.93
CA ALA A 136 8.56 -8.10 4.67
C ALA A 136 8.55 -6.73 3.99
N MET A 137 7.42 -6.02 4.01
CA MET A 137 7.33 -4.64 3.52
C MET A 137 8.25 -3.71 4.32
N ARG A 138 8.26 -3.85 5.66
CA ARG A 138 9.12 -3.07 6.54
C ARG A 138 10.61 -3.32 6.29
N GLU A 139 11.02 -4.57 6.05
CA GLU A 139 12.41 -4.90 5.72
C GLU A 139 12.89 -4.21 4.43
N GLN A 140 11.95 -3.89 3.53
CA GLN A 140 12.18 -3.15 2.29
C GLN A 140 12.02 -1.62 2.47
N GLY A 141 11.78 -1.14 3.69
CA GLY A 141 11.63 0.27 4.02
C GLY A 141 10.25 0.86 3.71
N VAL A 142 9.24 0.02 3.42
CA VAL A 142 7.84 0.45 3.20
C VAL A 142 7.01 0.11 4.42
N LEU A 143 6.37 1.10 5.02
CA LEU A 143 5.72 0.89 6.32
C LEU A 143 4.24 1.06 6.22
N LEU A 144 3.58 0.01 6.67
CA LEU A 144 2.14 -0.13 6.67
C LEU A 144 1.64 -0.05 8.11
N THR A 145 0.38 0.35 8.25
CA THR A 145 -0.35 0.35 9.53
C THR A 145 -0.17 -0.95 10.32
N ALA A 146 -0.39 -0.85 11.64
CA ALA A 146 -0.08 -1.94 12.57
C ALA A 146 -0.93 -3.20 12.33
N ASN A 147 -2.17 -3.03 11.85
CA ASN A 147 -3.08 -4.12 11.54
C ASN A 147 -3.75 -3.92 10.19
N GLN A 148 -4.21 -5.03 9.62
CA GLN A 148 -4.90 -5.03 8.34
C GLN A 148 -6.16 -4.16 8.36
N ASN A 149 -6.84 -3.98 9.50
CA ASN A 149 -8.11 -3.25 9.60
C ASN A 149 -7.99 -1.74 9.42
N GLU A 150 -6.78 -1.20 9.53
CA GLU A 150 -6.50 0.22 9.33
C GLU A 150 -6.28 0.55 7.85
N ALA A 151 -6.81 1.70 7.43
CA ALA A 151 -6.57 2.25 6.11
C ALA A 151 -5.17 2.87 6.02
N GLN A 152 -4.54 2.74 4.86
CA GLN A 152 -3.33 3.46 4.48
C GLN A 152 -3.70 4.73 3.71
N PHE A 153 -2.80 5.71 3.72
CA PHE A 153 -3.01 7.00 3.07
C PHE A 153 -1.78 7.43 2.29
N VAL A 154 -2.02 7.93 1.08
CA VAL A 154 -1.07 8.77 0.35
C VAL A 154 -1.25 10.22 0.80
N CYS A 155 -0.16 10.96 0.89
CA CYS A 155 -0.17 12.38 1.25
C CYS A 155 0.68 13.20 0.28
N ALA A 156 0.55 14.52 0.34
CA ALA A 156 1.19 15.45 -0.60
C ALA A 156 2.72 15.35 -0.66
N ALA A 157 3.35 14.81 0.40
CA ALA A 157 4.79 14.60 0.43
C ALA A 157 5.25 13.35 -0.38
N HIS A 158 4.34 12.46 -0.76
CA HIS A 158 4.67 11.31 -1.60
C HIS A 158 4.84 11.74 -3.05
N THR A 159 5.67 10.99 -3.74
CA THR A 159 6.02 11.14 -5.14
C THR A 159 5.64 9.89 -5.93
N GLU A 160 5.75 9.96 -7.25
CA GLU A 160 5.60 8.78 -8.10
C GLU A 160 6.66 7.70 -7.81
N GLU A 161 7.88 8.10 -7.46
CA GLU A 161 8.95 7.17 -7.09
C GLU A 161 8.59 6.40 -5.81
N ASP A 162 7.95 7.05 -4.83
CA ASP A 162 7.47 6.37 -3.63
C ASP A 162 6.40 5.31 -3.97
N VAL A 163 5.53 5.59 -4.95
CA VAL A 163 4.52 4.64 -5.46
C VAL A 163 5.20 3.45 -6.13
N GLU A 164 6.14 3.68 -7.04
CA GLU A 164 6.85 2.63 -7.78
C GLU A 164 7.66 1.74 -6.84
N ARG A 165 8.40 2.33 -5.88
CA ARG A 165 9.11 1.57 -4.84
C ARG A 165 8.16 0.74 -3.98
N THR A 166 6.95 1.24 -3.74
CA THR A 166 5.93 0.48 -3.00
C THR A 166 5.42 -0.69 -3.83
N HIS A 167 5.22 -0.53 -5.14
CA HIS A 167 4.86 -1.63 -6.03
C HIS A 167 5.92 -2.73 -6.07
N ASP A 168 7.19 -2.36 -6.22
CA ASP A 168 8.30 -3.32 -6.17
C ASP A 168 8.32 -4.10 -4.85
N ALA A 169 8.14 -3.40 -3.73
CA ALA A 169 8.10 -4.02 -2.42
C ALA A 169 6.91 -4.98 -2.25
N TYR A 170 5.73 -4.60 -2.75
CA TYR A 170 4.53 -5.46 -2.77
C TYR A 170 4.78 -6.74 -3.57
N ALA A 171 5.33 -6.62 -4.78
CA ALA A 171 5.62 -7.75 -5.66
C ALA A 171 6.64 -8.72 -5.04
N GLU A 172 7.71 -8.20 -4.44
CA GLU A 172 8.71 -9.05 -3.76
C GLU A 172 8.11 -9.72 -2.52
N ALA A 173 7.38 -8.97 -1.69
CA ALA A 173 6.77 -9.49 -0.47
C ALA A 173 5.79 -10.64 -0.78
N LEU A 174 4.91 -10.48 -1.77
CA LEU A 174 3.93 -11.50 -2.15
C LEU A 174 4.59 -12.72 -2.81
N THR A 175 5.66 -12.54 -3.58
CA THR A 175 6.46 -13.64 -4.14
C THR A 175 7.14 -14.46 -3.02
N GLY A 176 7.70 -13.79 -2.01
CA GLY A 176 8.30 -14.42 -0.84
C GLY A 176 7.32 -15.22 0.01
N GLU A 177 6.04 -14.82 0.03
CA GLU A 177 4.97 -15.58 0.66
C GLU A 177 4.46 -16.76 -0.21
N GLY A 178 4.77 -16.75 -1.51
CA GLY A 178 4.24 -17.61 -2.56
C GLY A 178 4.90 -18.99 -2.72
N ALA A 179 5.79 -19.41 -1.81
CA ALA A 179 6.18 -20.82 -1.73
C ALA A 179 5.03 -21.66 -1.16
N SER A 180 3.98 -21.87 -1.95
CA SER A 180 2.90 -22.80 -1.61
C SER A 180 3.48 -24.20 -1.33
N PRO A 181 3.13 -24.87 -0.20
CA PRO A 181 3.59 -26.21 0.13
C PRO A 181 3.17 -27.31 -0.87
N THR A 182 2.33 -27.01 -1.87
CA THR A 182 1.82 -27.99 -2.83
C THR A 182 2.77 -28.33 -3.97
N ALA A 183 3.86 -27.59 -4.17
CA ALA A 183 4.86 -27.88 -5.22
C ALA A 183 5.98 -28.87 -4.79
N ARG A 184 5.98 -29.37 -3.55
CA ARG A 184 7.02 -30.29 -3.01
C ARG A 184 6.57 -31.74 -2.80
N ARG A 185 5.58 -32.22 -3.56
CA ARG A 185 5.29 -33.66 -3.66
C ARG A 185 5.25 -34.06 -5.13
N GLY A 186 6.41 -34.43 -5.66
CA GLY A 186 6.58 -34.83 -7.05
C GLY A 186 8.04 -35.11 -7.41
N SER A 187 8.71 -35.99 -6.67
CA SER A 187 9.90 -36.73 -7.11
C SER A 187 10.04 -38.00 -6.28
#